data_AF-A0A2G8KCT3-F1
#
_entry.id   AF-A0A2G8KCT3-F1
#
_cell.length_a   1.000
_cell.length_b   1.000
_cell.length_c   1.000
_cell.angle_alpha   90.00
_cell.angle_beta   90.00
_cell.angle_gamma   90.00
#
_symmetry.space_group_name_H-M   'P 1'
#
loop_
_entity.id
_entity.type
_entity.pdbx_description
1 polymer ?
#
loop_
_entity_poly.entity_id
_entity_poly.type
_entity_poly.pdbx_seq_one_letter_code
_entity_poly.pdbx_strand_id
1 'polypeptide(L)'
;MDGETLRKVLMSRKGPVQDVSLNPIMPCFDFFFLYKVNQPPTVQCPTDFSVTAPPLSTSTTAPFNTPLCVDNQQANFLATCTPSSGSPFNAGSNTVECTCQDSGGLTGSCTFVVTCATVNSPPQIGSCPTDFNSVAFNNQFFLQFTTPSCTDPNGDAVTVTCNPAASSTVSNFPVL
;
A
#
# COMPACT_ATOMS: atom_id res chain seq x y z
N MET A 1 -26.48 6.95 14.81
CA MET A 1 -27.93 6.87 14.56
C MET A 1 -28.08 6.13 13.25
N ASP A 2 -28.04 4.83 13.38
CA ASP A 2 -27.72 3.88 12.35
C ASP A 2 -29.10 3.43 11.88
N GLY A 3 -29.44 3.74 10.62
CA GLY A 3 -30.78 3.59 10.07
C GLY A 3 -31.19 2.13 9.90
N GLU A 4 -31.26 1.38 10.99
CA GLU A 4 -31.62 -0.03 11.01
C GLU A 4 -33.08 -0.20 10.59
N THR A 5 -33.28 -0.82 9.42
CA THR A 5 -34.61 -1.15 8.91
C THR A 5 -35.19 -2.32 9.70
N LEU A 6 -36.11 -2.04 10.61
CA LEU A 6 -36.95 -3.06 11.25
C LEU A 6 -38.08 -3.46 10.30
N ARG A 7 -38.27 -4.77 10.09
CA ARG A 7 -39.44 -5.30 9.40
C ARG A 7 -40.46 -5.83 10.41
N LYS A 8 -41.74 -5.54 10.13
CA LYS A 8 -42.89 -5.88 10.96
C LYS A 8 -43.67 -7.03 10.32
N VAL A 9 -43.87 -8.13 11.06
CA VAL A 9 -44.63 -9.30 10.59
C VAL A 9 -45.85 -9.50 11.48
N LEU A 10 -47.04 -9.62 10.85
CA LEU A 10 -48.30 -9.94 11.53
C LEU A 10 -48.37 -11.47 11.73
N MET A 11 -48.48 -11.92 12.97
CA MET A 11 -48.50 -13.37 13.26
C MET A 11 -49.87 -13.93 13.64
N SER A 12 -50.82 -13.12 14.12
CA SER A 12 -52.18 -13.59 14.39
C SER A 12 -53.18 -12.44 14.42
N ARG A 13 -54.32 -12.64 13.74
CA ARG A 13 -55.59 -12.03 14.17
C ARG A 13 -56.27 -13.09 15.01
N LYS A 14 -56.50 -12.89 16.32
CA LYS A 14 -57.39 -13.82 17.02
C LYS A 14 -58.78 -13.72 16.37
N GLY A 15 -59.37 -14.86 16.02
CA GLY A 15 -60.71 -14.95 15.44
C GLY A 15 -61.76 -14.29 16.35
N PRO A 16 -62.97 -14.03 15.82
CA PRO A 16 -64.02 -13.32 16.57
C PRO A 16 -64.34 -14.07 17.87
N VAL A 17 -64.40 -13.34 18.99
CA VAL A 17 -64.96 -13.88 20.23
C VAL A 17 -66.47 -13.73 20.14
N GLN A 18 -67.20 -14.84 20.18
CA GLN A 18 -68.67 -14.84 20.26
C GLN A 18 -69.07 -14.83 21.74
N ASP A 19 -69.98 -13.93 22.11
CA ASP A 19 -70.76 -14.09 23.35
C ASP A 19 -71.70 -15.31 23.21
N VAL A 20 -72.27 -15.80 24.32
CA VAL A 20 -73.32 -16.83 24.38
C VAL A 20 -74.50 -16.51 23.44
N SER A 21 -74.69 -15.25 23.06
CA SER A 21 -75.70 -14.77 22.12
C SER A 21 -75.25 -14.70 20.63
N LEU A 22 -74.06 -15.22 20.26
CA LEU A 22 -73.49 -15.17 18.89
C LEU A 22 -73.26 -13.75 18.31
N ASN A 23 -73.30 -12.71 19.13
CA ASN A 23 -72.98 -11.35 18.70
C ASN A 23 -71.45 -11.23 18.44
N PRO A 24 -71.02 -10.71 17.27
CA PRO A 24 -69.60 -10.54 16.99
C PRO A 24 -69.01 -9.43 17.88
N ILE A 25 -68.12 -9.79 18.80
CA ILE A 25 -67.30 -8.83 19.54
C ILE A 25 -66.02 -8.61 18.73
N MET A 26 -65.70 -7.36 18.40
CA MET A 26 -64.51 -6.97 17.63
C MET A 26 -63.24 -7.58 18.27
N PRO A 27 -62.36 -8.28 17.54
CA PRO A 27 -61.16 -8.86 18.13
C PRO A 27 -60.18 -7.74 18.56
N CYS A 28 -59.53 -7.96 19.72
CA CYS A 28 -58.96 -6.88 20.54
C CYS A 28 -57.47 -6.52 20.35
N PHE A 29 -56.63 -7.23 19.58
CA PHE A 29 -55.24 -6.77 19.36
C PHE A 29 -54.51 -7.56 18.25
N ASP A 30 -53.69 -6.88 17.46
CA ASP A 30 -52.74 -7.50 16.51
C ASP A 30 -51.37 -7.69 17.18
N PHE A 31 -50.82 -8.91 17.15
CA PHE A 31 -49.45 -9.15 17.57
C PHE A 31 -48.49 -9.03 16.39
N PHE A 32 -47.48 -8.17 16.56
CA PHE A 32 -46.43 -7.95 15.59
C PHE A 32 -45.07 -8.33 16.18
N PHE A 33 -44.31 -9.13 15.43
CA PHE A 33 -42.88 -9.28 15.67
C PHE A 33 -42.11 -8.29 14.80
N LEU A 34 -41.14 -7.62 15.42
CA LEU A 34 -40.14 -6.84 14.71
C LEU A 34 -38.87 -7.69 14.60
N TYR A 35 -38.29 -7.76 13.42
CA TYR A 35 -36.98 -8.36 13.21
C TYR A 35 -36.07 -7.39 12.45
N LYS A 36 -34.78 -7.45 12.75
CA LYS A 36 -33.75 -6.70 12.04
C LYS A 36 -33.51 -7.34 10.67
N VAL A 37 -33.50 -6.52 9.62
CA VAL A 37 -33.16 -6.97 8.27
C VAL A 37 -31.64 -7.06 8.17
N ASN A 38 -31.12 -8.19 7.71
CA ASN A 38 -29.70 -8.34 7.44
C ASN A 38 -29.25 -7.39 6.32
N GLN A 39 -28.12 -6.71 6.52
CA GLN A 39 -27.55 -5.77 5.55
C GLN A 39 -26.10 -6.18 5.23
N PRO A 40 -25.59 -5.90 4.02
CA PRO A 40 -24.19 -6.18 3.74
C PRO A 40 -23.26 -5.43 4.70
N PRO A 41 -22.14 -6.05 5.11
CA PRO A 41 -21.19 -5.40 5.99
C PRO A 41 -20.52 -4.20 5.30
N THR A 42 -20.22 -3.17 6.07
CA THR A 42 -19.42 -2.02 5.63
C THR A 42 -17.96 -2.23 6.00
N VAL A 43 -17.04 -2.04 5.04
CA VAL A 43 -15.60 -2.25 5.25
C VAL A 43 -14.89 -0.90 5.32
N GLN A 44 -14.14 -0.66 6.40
CA GLN A 44 -13.37 0.58 6.58
C GLN A 44 -11.91 0.37 6.15
N CYS A 45 -11.64 0.55 4.86
CA CYS A 45 -10.27 0.45 4.34
C CYS A 45 -9.36 1.56 4.90
N PRO A 46 -8.05 1.28 5.05
CA PRO A 46 -7.03 2.30 5.16
C PRO A 46 -7.09 3.29 4.00
N THR A 47 -6.54 4.47 4.21
CA THR A 47 -6.21 5.37 3.10
C THR A 47 -5.03 4.81 2.31
N ASP A 48 -4.90 5.24 1.06
CA ASP A 48 -3.73 4.96 0.24
C ASP A 48 -2.44 5.39 0.95
N PHE A 49 -1.36 4.63 0.73
CA PHE A 49 -0.06 4.94 1.31
C PHE A 49 1.09 4.48 0.42
N SER A 50 2.30 4.91 0.77
CA SER A 50 3.52 4.58 0.05
C SER A 50 4.54 3.85 0.92
N VAL A 51 5.27 2.92 0.30
CA VAL A 51 6.46 2.27 0.85
C VAL A 51 7.62 2.46 -0.11
N THR A 52 8.84 2.31 0.39
CA THR A 52 10.05 2.48 -0.42
C THR A 52 10.83 1.17 -0.45
N ALA A 53 11.15 0.70 -1.65
CA ALA A 53 12.01 -0.45 -1.84
C ALA A 53 13.46 -0.12 -1.48
N PRO A 54 14.21 -1.06 -0.86
CA PRO A 54 15.63 -0.90 -0.64
C PRO A 54 16.40 -0.66 -1.95
N PRO A 55 17.63 -0.09 -1.89
CA PRO A 55 18.50 -0.05 -3.06
C PRO A 55 18.65 -1.43 -3.70
N LEU A 56 18.83 -1.46 -5.03
CA LEU A 56 18.94 -2.69 -5.83
C LEU A 56 17.66 -3.57 -5.84
N SER A 57 16.56 -3.12 -5.25
CA SER A 57 15.31 -3.88 -5.18
C SER A 57 14.18 -3.15 -5.91
N THR A 58 13.32 -3.93 -6.58
CA THR A 58 12.11 -3.43 -7.27
C THR A 58 10.83 -3.78 -6.51
N SER A 59 10.93 -4.33 -5.31
CA SER A 59 9.79 -4.66 -4.47
C SER A 59 10.14 -4.56 -2.98
N THR A 60 9.12 -4.40 -2.14
CA THR A 60 9.25 -4.40 -0.68
C THR A 60 7.96 -4.85 -0.02
N THR A 61 8.05 -5.29 1.22
CA THR A 61 6.87 -5.67 2.01
C THR A 61 6.17 -4.44 2.57
N ALA A 62 4.83 -4.45 2.56
CA ALA A 62 4.03 -3.36 3.11
C ALA A 62 3.06 -3.89 4.18
N PRO A 63 3.36 -3.71 5.48
CA PRO A 63 2.43 -4.02 6.54
C PRO A 63 1.33 -2.95 6.61
N PHE A 64 0.09 -3.39 6.72
CA PHE A 64 -1.08 -2.54 6.99
C PHE A 64 -2.02 -3.20 7.99
N ASN A 65 -2.85 -2.41 8.66
CA ASN A 65 -3.87 -2.95 9.56
C ASN A 65 -5.00 -3.56 8.73
N THR A 66 -5.36 -4.80 9.03
CA THR A 66 -6.51 -5.45 8.39
C THR A 66 -7.79 -4.66 8.71
N PRO A 67 -8.58 -4.25 7.69
CA PRO A 67 -9.81 -3.49 7.89
C PRO A 67 -10.80 -4.20 8.81
N LEU A 68 -11.49 -3.41 9.62
CA LEU A 68 -12.65 -3.87 10.39
C LEU A 68 -13.91 -3.81 9.51
N CYS A 69 -14.74 -4.83 9.63
CA CYS A 69 -16.05 -4.90 9.02
C CYS A 69 -17.11 -4.59 10.09
N VAL A 70 -18.03 -3.67 9.76
CA VAL A 70 -19.13 -3.24 10.62
C VAL A 70 -20.44 -3.67 10.00
N ASP A 71 -21.30 -4.31 10.79
CA ASP A 71 -22.56 -4.89 10.35
C ASP A 71 -23.62 -4.71 11.46
N ASN A 72 -24.90 -4.65 11.07
CA ASN A 72 -26.02 -4.42 11.98
C ASN A 72 -26.46 -5.67 12.77
N GLN A 73 -26.06 -6.85 12.30
CA GLN A 73 -26.39 -8.18 12.85
C GLN A 73 -25.14 -8.95 13.30
N GLN A 74 -23.94 -8.50 12.91
CA GLN A 74 -22.68 -9.10 13.31
C GLN A 74 -21.68 -8.04 13.80
N ALA A 75 -21.20 -8.18 15.03
CA ALA A 75 -20.22 -7.24 15.57
C ALA A 75 -18.79 -7.65 15.20
N ASN A 76 -18.01 -6.68 14.73
CA ASN A 76 -16.54 -6.65 14.74
C ASN A 76 -15.83 -7.92 14.25
N PHE A 77 -15.70 -8.04 12.93
CA PHE A 77 -14.91 -9.08 12.28
C PHE A 77 -13.96 -8.46 11.25
N LEU A 78 -12.94 -9.21 10.84
CA LEU A 78 -11.87 -8.70 9.98
C LEU A 78 -12.13 -9.03 8.52
N ALA A 79 -11.74 -8.11 7.64
CA ALA A 79 -11.74 -8.33 6.20
C ALA A 79 -10.62 -9.30 5.79
N THR A 80 -10.81 -9.97 4.66
CA THR A 80 -9.74 -10.69 3.97
C THR A 80 -9.25 -9.82 2.81
N CYS A 81 -7.97 -9.45 2.83
CA CYS A 81 -7.36 -8.57 1.84
C CYS A 81 -6.42 -9.32 0.90
N THR A 82 -6.45 -8.94 -0.38
CA THR A 82 -5.55 -9.45 -1.43
C THR A 82 -4.94 -8.29 -2.20
N PRO A 83 -3.60 -8.14 -2.24
CA PRO A 83 -2.59 -8.88 -1.45
C PRO A 83 -2.78 -8.72 0.07
N SER A 84 -2.35 -9.71 0.86
CA SER A 84 -2.48 -9.67 2.32
C SER A 84 -1.46 -8.72 2.96
N SER A 85 -1.74 -8.27 4.19
CA SER A 85 -0.81 -7.43 4.95
C SER A 85 0.56 -8.08 5.08
N GLY A 86 1.62 -7.32 4.76
CA GLY A 86 2.99 -7.82 4.75
C GLY A 86 3.41 -8.55 3.47
N SER A 87 2.53 -8.68 2.48
CA SER A 87 2.91 -9.18 1.15
C SER A 87 3.94 -8.26 0.46
N PRO A 88 4.77 -8.80 -0.44
CA PRO A 88 5.64 -7.99 -1.28
C PRO A 88 4.84 -7.24 -2.35
N PHE A 89 5.13 -5.96 -2.52
CA PHE A 89 4.56 -5.08 -3.54
C PHE A 89 5.66 -4.61 -4.48
N ASN A 90 5.44 -4.77 -5.79
CA ASN A 90 6.38 -4.34 -6.82
C ASN A 90 6.32 -2.84 -7.02
N ALA A 91 7.39 -2.26 -7.56
CA ALA A 91 7.50 -0.84 -7.88
C ALA A 91 6.29 -0.36 -8.71
N GLY A 92 5.75 0.78 -8.32
CA GLY A 92 4.53 1.34 -8.87
C GLY A 92 3.32 1.22 -7.94
N SER A 93 2.14 1.40 -8.52
CA SER A 93 0.86 1.41 -7.82
C SER A 93 0.26 0.01 -7.76
N ASN A 94 -0.07 -0.48 -6.56
CA ASN A 94 -0.66 -1.79 -6.35
C ASN A 94 -2.00 -1.64 -5.61
N THR A 95 -3.08 -2.14 -6.20
CA THR A 95 -4.41 -2.11 -5.57
C THR A 95 -4.56 -3.29 -4.63
N VAL A 96 -4.97 -3.03 -3.39
CA VAL A 96 -5.39 -4.04 -2.43
C VAL A 96 -6.92 -4.04 -2.36
N GLU A 97 -7.51 -5.21 -2.54
CA GLU A 97 -8.96 -5.42 -2.38
C GLU A 97 -9.22 -6.17 -1.07
N CYS A 98 -10.09 -5.61 -0.23
CA CYS A 98 -10.49 -6.20 1.04
C CYS A 98 -11.98 -6.53 1.01
N THR A 99 -12.32 -7.76 1.39
CA THR A 99 -13.69 -8.28 1.36
C THR A 99 -14.08 -8.86 2.71
N CYS A 100 -15.36 -8.74 3.07
CA CYS A 100 -15.95 -9.40 4.22
C CYS A 100 -17.26 -10.07 3.82
N GLN A 101 -17.57 -11.18 4.48
CA GLN A 101 -18.87 -11.85 4.37
C GLN A 101 -19.49 -11.98 5.76
N ASP A 102 -20.74 -11.56 5.90
CA ASP A 102 -21.51 -11.73 7.14
C ASP A 102 -22.04 -13.17 7.30
N SER A 103 -22.59 -13.47 8.48
CA SER A 103 -23.22 -14.77 8.77
C SER A 103 -24.45 -15.10 7.91
N GLY A 104 -25.08 -14.09 7.28
CA GLY A 104 -26.18 -14.24 6.34
C GLY A 104 -25.74 -14.44 4.88
N GLY A 105 -24.43 -14.43 4.61
CA GLY A 105 -23.83 -14.61 3.29
C GLY A 105 -23.72 -13.33 2.45
N LEU A 106 -24.09 -12.16 2.96
CA LEU A 106 -23.94 -10.88 2.26
C LEU A 106 -22.50 -10.39 2.35
N THR A 107 -22.03 -9.71 1.29
CA THR A 107 -20.64 -9.30 1.17
C THR A 107 -20.49 -7.79 1.08
N GLY A 108 -19.42 -7.29 1.70
CA GLY A 108 -18.95 -5.92 1.59
C GLY A 108 -17.51 -5.88 1.14
N SER A 109 -17.12 -4.85 0.40
CA SER A 109 -15.74 -4.68 -0.04
C SER A 109 -15.29 -3.22 -0.06
N CYS A 110 -13.98 -3.03 -0.02
CA CYS A 110 -13.33 -1.75 -0.27
C CYS A 110 -11.94 -1.98 -0.87
N THR A 111 -11.37 -0.94 -1.48
CA THR A 111 -10.03 -0.96 -2.05
C THR A 111 -9.20 0.21 -1.54
N PHE A 112 -7.89 0.02 -1.49
CA PHE A 112 -6.90 1.08 -1.28
C PHE A 112 -5.64 0.77 -2.10
N VAL A 113 -4.80 1.78 -2.28
CA VAL A 113 -3.59 1.70 -3.10
C VAL A 113 -2.33 1.72 -2.23
N VAL A 114 -1.43 0.77 -2.48
CA VAL A 114 -0.06 0.75 -1.97
C VAL A 114 0.89 1.14 -3.10
N THR A 115 1.52 2.31 -2.98
CA THR A 115 2.53 2.77 -3.93
C THR A 115 3.93 2.38 -3.46
N CYS A 116 4.60 1.50 -4.20
CA CYS A 116 5.98 1.13 -3.93
C CYS A 116 6.92 2.02 -4.77
N ALA A 117 7.64 2.92 -4.12
CA ALA A 117 8.64 3.75 -4.76
C ALA A 117 10.02 3.06 -4.76
N THR A 118 10.82 3.27 -5.81
CA THR A 118 12.23 2.90 -5.82
C THR A 118 13.07 4.06 -5.31
N VAL A 119 14.16 3.75 -4.61
CA VAL A 119 15.19 4.75 -4.31
C VAL A 119 16.06 4.97 -5.53
N ASN A 120 16.58 6.19 -5.66
CA ASN A 120 17.65 6.55 -6.57
C ASN A 120 18.61 7.51 -5.86
N SER A 121 19.88 7.13 -5.76
CA SER A 121 20.93 7.88 -5.05
C SER A 121 22.03 8.23 -6.05
N PRO A 122 22.74 9.35 -5.86
CA PRO A 122 23.85 9.67 -6.75
C PRO A 122 25.00 8.66 -6.62
N PRO A 123 25.77 8.44 -7.70
CA PRO A 123 26.99 7.66 -7.65
C PRO A 123 27.98 8.20 -6.61
N GLN A 124 28.72 7.30 -5.98
CA GLN A 124 29.74 7.61 -4.98
C GLN A 124 31.13 7.37 -5.59
N ILE A 125 31.93 8.43 -5.67
CA ILE A 125 33.34 8.32 -6.06
C ILE A 125 34.18 7.80 -4.88
N GLY A 126 35.08 6.87 -5.17
CA GLY A 126 36.05 6.37 -4.20
C GLY A 126 37.17 7.39 -3.93
N SER A 127 38.26 6.91 -3.32
CA SER A 127 39.42 7.76 -3.02
C SER A 127 40.01 8.36 -4.29
N CYS A 128 40.05 9.69 -4.34
CA CYS A 128 40.78 10.40 -5.39
C CYS A 128 42.30 10.15 -5.26
N PRO A 129 43.04 10.22 -6.38
CA PRO A 129 44.49 10.31 -6.34
C PRO A 129 44.94 11.46 -5.44
N THR A 130 46.03 11.24 -4.69
CA THR A 130 46.66 12.33 -3.94
C THR A 130 47.40 13.25 -4.88
N ASP A 131 47.56 14.51 -4.47
CA ASP A 131 48.40 15.47 -5.19
C ASP A 131 49.84 14.94 -5.33
N PHE A 132 50.44 15.18 -6.48
CA PHE A 132 51.82 14.84 -6.78
C PHE A 132 52.50 15.98 -7.54
N ASN A 133 53.81 16.13 -7.32
CA ASN A 133 54.65 17.04 -8.08
C ASN A 133 55.47 16.24 -9.09
N SER A 134 55.67 16.81 -10.27
CA SER A 134 56.48 16.19 -11.32
C SER A 134 57.25 17.24 -12.12
N VAL A 135 58.32 16.79 -12.76
CA VAL A 135 59.17 17.65 -13.61
C VAL A 135 58.96 17.23 -15.07
N ALA A 136 58.64 18.20 -15.92
CA ALA A 136 58.52 17.96 -17.36
C ALA A 136 59.92 17.81 -18.00
N PHE A 137 60.04 16.90 -18.97
CA PHE A 137 61.23 16.74 -19.81
C PHE A 137 60.84 16.99 -21.27
N ASN A 138 61.61 17.80 -22.00
CA ASN A 138 61.27 18.22 -23.38
C ASN A 138 59.85 18.79 -23.53
N ASN A 139 59.40 19.62 -22.56
CA ASN A 139 58.07 20.23 -22.52
C ASN A 139 56.90 19.21 -22.47
N GLN A 140 57.15 18.01 -21.92
CA GLN A 140 56.16 16.96 -21.75
C GLN A 140 56.30 16.29 -20.38
N PHE A 141 55.19 15.80 -19.82
CA PHE A 141 55.16 15.02 -18.60
C PHE A 141 54.17 13.85 -18.74
N PHE A 142 54.57 12.66 -18.28
CA PHE A 142 53.73 11.47 -18.27
C PHE A 142 52.92 11.38 -16.98
N LEU A 143 51.61 11.56 -17.09
CA LEU A 143 50.67 11.57 -15.99
C LEU A 143 50.26 10.14 -15.62
N GLN A 144 50.79 9.62 -14.52
CA GLN A 144 50.46 8.29 -14.03
C GLN A 144 49.80 8.37 -12.66
N PHE A 145 48.52 8.01 -12.60
CA PHE A 145 47.76 7.84 -11.38
C PHE A 145 46.74 6.71 -11.55
N THR A 146 46.26 6.17 -10.44
CA THR A 146 45.17 5.19 -10.46
C THR A 146 43.86 5.93 -10.65
N THR A 147 43.11 5.61 -11.71
CA THR A 147 41.75 6.14 -11.89
C THR A 147 40.89 5.80 -10.67
N PRO A 148 40.17 6.77 -10.07
CA PRO A 148 39.32 6.47 -8.91
C PRO A 148 38.22 5.49 -9.31
N SER A 149 37.79 4.65 -8.37
CA SER A 149 36.58 3.87 -8.54
C SER A 149 35.35 4.75 -8.38
N CYS A 150 34.24 4.36 -8.98
CA CYS A 150 32.93 4.93 -8.72
C CYS A 150 31.94 3.78 -8.60
N THR A 151 31.01 3.88 -7.68
CA THR A 151 29.95 2.88 -7.48
C THR A 151 28.64 3.58 -7.27
N ASP A 152 27.59 3.08 -7.88
CA ASP A 152 26.24 3.57 -7.66
C ASP A 152 25.48 2.70 -6.64
N PRO A 153 24.91 3.27 -5.56
CA PRO A 153 24.16 2.50 -4.56
C PRO A 153 22.94 1.75 -5.13
N ASN A 154 22.40 2.20 -6.26
CA ASN A 154 21.24 1.65 -6.93
C ASN A 154 21.61 0.68 -8.05
N GLY A 155 22.91 0.45 -8.28
CA GLY A 155 23.43 -0.50 -9.24
C GLY A 155 23.51 0.03 -10.67
N ASP A 156 23.33 1.33 -10.84
CA ASP A 156 23.43 1.97 -12.15
C ASP A 156 24.86 1.87 -12.71
N ALA A 157 24.95 1.76 -14.03
CA ALA A 157 26.24 1.75 -14.71
C ALA A 157 26.90 3.13 -14.63
N VAL A 158 28.11 3.17 -14.07
CA VAL A 158 28.88 4.41 -13.90
C VAL A 158 30.10 4.43 -14.80
N THR A 159 30.44 5.61 -15.31
CA THR A 159 31.67 5.84 -16.08
C THR A 159 32.51 6.91 -15.38
N VAL A 160 33.78 6.60 -15.13
CA VAL A 160 34.73 7.55 -14.56
C VAL A 160 35.62 8.08 -15.67
N THR A 161 35.70 9.41 -15.79
CA THR A 161 36.61 10.09 -16.71
C THR A 161 37.49 11.06 -15.96
N CYS A 162 38.76 11.16 -16.39
CA CYS A 162 39.72 12.11 -15.87
C CYS A 162 40.26 12.94 -17.02
N ASN A 163 40.44 14.24 -16.81
CA ASN A 163 41.06 15.13 -17.78
C ASN A 163 42.17 15.96 -17.10
N PRO A 164 43.46 15.71 -17.44
CA PRO A 164 43.95 14.73 -18.41
C PRO A 164 43.74 13.28 -17.96
N ALA A 165 43.67 12.34 -18.90
CA ALA A 165 43.40 10.94 -18.60
C ALA A 165 44.56 10.30 -17.81
N ALA A 166 44.26 9.26 -17.03
CA ALA A 166 45.30 8.46 -16.40
C ALA A 166 46.20 7.82 -17.46
N SER A 167 47.50 7.77 -17.20
CA SER A 167 48.53 7.26 -18.11
C SER A 167 48.59 8.03 -19.44
N SER A 168 48.23 9.31 -19.43
CA SER A 168 48.33 10.20 -20.60
C SER A 168 49.60 11.07 -20.56
N THR A 169 50.01 11.61 -21.70
CA THR A 169 51.09 12.60 -21.75
C THR A 169 50.47 13.99 -21.79
N VAL A 170 50.84 14.84 -20.83
CA VAL A 170 50.50 16.26 -20.81
C VAL A 170 51.67 17.03 -21.42
N SER A 171 51.39 17.96 -22.32
CA SER A 171 52.38 18.71 -23.08
C SER A 171 51.99 20.19 -23.20
N ASN A 172 52.89 21.00 -23.75
CA ASN A 172 52.68 22.43 -24.00
C ASN A 172 52.53 23.26 -22.71
N PHE A 173 53.40 22.99 -21.73
CA PHE A 173 53.46 23.84 -20.55
C PHE A 173 53.95 25.25 -20.96
N PRO A 174 53.38 26.32 -20.39
CA PRO A 174 53.84 27.67 -20.67
C PRO A 174 55.30 27.82 -20.23
N VAL A 175 56.16 28.26 -21.16
CA VAL A 175 57.53 28.65 -20.85
C VAL A 175 57.48 29.97 -20.09
N LEU A 176 58.01 29.98 -18.86
CA LEU A 176 58.21 31.19 -18.07
C LEU A 176 59.29 32.08 -18.69
#